data_AF-A0AAD5Y0W9-F1
#
_entry.id   AF-A0AAD5Y0W9-F1
#
_cell.length_a   1.000
_cell.length_b   1.000
_cell.length_c   1.000
_cell.angle_alpha   90.00
_cell.angle_beta   90.00
_cell.angle_gamma   90.00
#
_symmetry.space_group_name_H-M   'P 1'
#
loop_
_entity.id
_entity.type
_entity.pdbx_description
1 polymer ?
#
loop_
_entity_poly.entity_id
_entity_poly.type
_entity_poly.pdbx_seq_one_letter_code
_entity_poly.pdbx_strand_id
1 'polypeptide(L)'
;MDSDFLEFILMYTTYQSVKESVKIWNLRQLKGLQLQIIFLLNSIISNTKKMQKYLLNTSKCEKFMEKCFINLENLNTLLQQFLKNETVVGLIKFLSLTMQYETNVIEFGKNNVESEVIGLIPAVLRSVLLLSEVSLEAQVKLGNFGVFDPVFELLNDKTQTSEVWKISLLICSSVCKNCEENKVLFGNAEGVNTVISFLNYKSPDIKEEESVLLSVTECIWSAICGNHKNEESFFHLNGIYDLLDLLEIKTSDLRKHLLSCLLDLTEIPKTSFMIMEWRRKTKGKTHQGIEHYLIELWNFEEKHIEISQGDHGVLNNFYSPLIGKNNNKV
;
A
#
# COMPACT_ATOMS: atom_id res chain seq x y z
N MET A 1 -23.60 22.24 -20.70
CA MET A 1 -23.40 21.11 -19.76
C MET A 1 -22.97 21.73 -18.47
N ASP A 2 -23.95 21.84 -17.59
CA ASP A 2 -24.29 23.12 -16.96
C ASP A 2 -23.84 23.14 -15.50
N SER A 3 -23.70 24.36 -14.95
CA SER A 3 -23.36 24.67 -13.55
C SER A 3 -24.02 23.75 -12.54
N ASP A 4 -25.23 23.30 -12.86
CA ASP A 4 -26.12 22.48 -12.07
C ASP A 4 -25.54 21.09 -11.75
N PHE A 5 -24.66 20.52 -12.61
CA PHE A 5 -24.02 19.23 -12.35
C PHE A 5 -22.91 19.34 -11.30
N LEU A 6 -22.15 20.44 -11.32
CA LEU A 6 -21.14 20.71 -10.29
C LEU A 6 -21.81 21.12 -8.97
N GLU A 7 -22.89 21.90 -9.04
CA GLU A 7 -23.74 22.24 -7.90
C GLU A 7 -24.34 20.98 -7.27
N PHE A 8 -24.73 20.00 -8.08
CA PHE A 8 -25.20 18.68 -7.64
C PHE A 8 -24.09 17.87 -6.94
N ILE A 9 -22.88 17.82 -7.49
CA ILE A 9 -21.72 17.14 -6.89
C ILE A 9 -21.31 17.77 -5.54
N LEU A 10 -21.35 19.10 -5.45
CA LEU A 10 -20.99 19.86 -4.24
C LEU A 10 -22.08 19.75 -3.15
N MET A 11 -23.36 19.81 -3.52
CA MET A 11 -24.49 19.74 -2.58
C MET A 11 -24.55 18.44 -1.78
N TYR A 12 -24.06 17.33 -2.32
CA TYR A 12 -24.11 16.01 -1.68
C TYR A 12 -22.77 15.52 -1.11
N THR A 13 -21.67 16.22 -1.39
CA THR A 13 -20.37 15.96 -0.74
C THR A 13 -20.26 16.68 0.61
N THR A 14 -20.98 17.81 0.77
CA THR A 14 -21.09 18.53 2.04
C THR A 14 -22.28 18.02 2.85
N TYR A 15 -22.02 17.26 3.91
CA TYR A 15 -23.02 16.67 4.82
C TYR A 15 -24.02 17.68 5.45
N GLN A 16 -23.84 18.98 5.27
CA GLN A 16 -24.77 20.03 5.70
C GLN A 16 -25.43 20.71 4.49
N SER A 17 -26.58 20.19 4.07
CA SER A 17 -27.50 20.92 3.21
C SER A 17 -28.70 21.39 4.02
N VAL A 18 -28.97 22.70 3.99
CA VAL A 18 -30.18 23.33 4.57
C VAL A 18 -31.45 22.99 3.76
N LYS A 19 -31.34 22.30 2.61
CA LYS A 19 -32.50 21.88 1.80
C LYS A 19 -33.11 20.57 2.30
N GLU A 20 -34.43 20.59 2.51
CA GLU A 20 -35.27 19.47 2.95
C GLU A 20 -35.06 18.17 2.12
N SER A 21 -34.68 18.30 0.85
CA SER A 21 -34.50 17.17 -0.09
C SER A 21 -33.32 16.25 0.25
N VAL A 22 -32.27 16.77 0.90
CA VAL A 22 -31.09 15.97 1.29
C VAL A 22 -31.33 15.18 2.58
N LYS A 23 -32.30 15.60 3.41
CA LYS A 23 -32.75 14.84 4.60
C LYS A 23 -33.49 13.53 4.25
N ILE A 24 -33.91 13.37 3.00
CA ILE A 24 -34.64 12.18 2.51
C ILE A 24 -33.66 11.02 2.26
N TRP A 25 -32.37 11.32 2.05
CA TRP A 25 -31.36 10.33 1.67
C TRP A 25 -30.70 9.76 2.92
N ASN A 26 -30.63 8.44 3.02
CA ASN A 26 -29.92 7.82 4.13
C ASN A 26 -28.39 7.89 3.91
N LEU A 27 -27.63 7.75 4.99
CA LEU A 27 -26.16 7.87 4.99
C LEU A 27 -25.48 6.97 3.93
N ARG A 28 -26.10 5.83 3.60
CA ARG A 28 -25.61 4.89 2.59
C ARG A 28 -25.72 5.46 1.17
N GLN A 29 -26.79 6.18 0.85
CA GLN A 29 -26.98 6.84 -0.45
C GLN A 29 -26.01 8.01 -0.65
N LEU A 30 -25.72 8.76 0.41
CA LEU A 30 -24.79 9.89 0.38
C LEU A 30 -23.33 9.42 0.16
N LYS A 31 -22.91 8.39 0.91
CA LYS A 31 -21.61 7.74 0.73
C LYS A 31 -21.47 7.10 -0.66
N GLY A 32 -22.53 6.48 -1.16
CA GLY A 32 -22.58 5.96 -2.53
C GLY A 32 -22.33 7.04 -3.60
N LEU A 33 -22.86 8.25 -3.40
CA LEU A 33 -22.65 9.37 -4.32
C LEU A 33 -21.22 9.94 -4.24
N GLN A 34 -20.68 10.10 -3.03
CA GLN A 34 -19.28 10.53 -2.82
C GLN A 34 -18.30 9.55 -3.47
N LEU A 35 -18.57 8.25 -3.37
CA LEU A 35 -17.78 7.22 -4.04
C LEU A 35 -17.89 7.28 -5.55
N GLN A 36 -19.07 7.56 -6.10
CA GLN A 36 -19.26 7.75 -7.54
C GLN A 36 -18.53 9.00 -8.05
N ILE A 37 -18.44 10.07 -7.24
CA ILE A 37 -17.68 11.29 -7.56
C ILE A 37 -16.18 11.00 -7.57
N ILE A 38 -15.68 10.25 -6.59
CA ILE A 38 -14.28 9.80 -6.54
C ILE A 38 -13.97 8.86 -7.71
N PHE A 39 -14.90 7.95 -8.05
CA PHE A 39 -14.77 7.06 -9.20
C PHE A 39 -14.78 7.81 -10.54
N LEU A 40 -15.58 8.87 -10.65
CA LEU A 40 -15.60 9.78 -11.79
C LEU A 40 -14.27 10.54 -11.91
N LEU A 41 -13.75 11.06 -10.79
CA LEU A 41 -12.44 11.73 -10.75
C LEU A 41 -11.32 10.76 -11.12
N ASN A 42 -11.34 9.53 -10.60
CA ASN A 42 -10.40 8.48 -10.98
C ASN A 42 -10.52 8.12 -12.48
N SER A 43 -11.72 8.06 -13.05
CA SER A 43 -11.95 7.81 -14.48
C SER A 43 -11.46 8.96 -15.37
N ILE A 44 -11.60 10.21 -14.91
CA ILE A 44 -11.07 11.40 -15.57
C ILE A 44 -9.54 11.40 -15.54
N ILE A 45 -8.94 11.06 -14.39
CA ILE A 45 -7.48 10.95 -14.21
C ILE A 45 -6.92 9.81 -15.05
N SER A 46 -7.61 8.67 -15.13
CA SER A 46 -7.20 7.52 -15.95
C SER A 46 -7.20 7.84 -17.46
N ASN A 47 -7.97 8.83 -17.89
CA ASN A 47 -8.06 9.28 -19.29
C ASN A 47 -7.07 10.42 -19.64
N THR A 48 -6.18 10.82 -18.72
CA THR A 48 -5.29 11.99 -18.88
C THR A 48 -4.29 11.90 -20.04
N LYS A 49 -3.91 10.70 -20.52
CA LYS A 49 -3.11 10.57 -21.76
C LYS A 49 -3.83 11.11 -23.02
N LYS A 50 -5.17 11.12 -23.04
CA LYS A 50 -5.98 11.69 -24.14
C LYS A 50 -6.31 13.18 -23.92
N MET A 51 -6.47 13.61 -22.67
CA MET A 51 -6.83 14.99 -22.31
C MET A 51 -5.65 15.98 -22.38
N GLN A 52 -4.41 15.52 -22.20
CA GLN A 52 -3.22 16.37 -22.39
C GLN A 52 -3.14 17.01 -23.79
N LYS A 53 -3.73 16.35 -24.81
CA LYS A 53 -3.78 16.87 -26.18
C LYS A 53 -4.83 17.99 -26.38
N TYR A 54 -5.83 18.05 -25.51
CA TYR A 54 -6.92 19.04 -25.57
C TYR A 54 -6.68 20.26 -24.67
N LEU A 55 -5.94 20.12 -23.57
CA LEU A 55 -5.65 21.19 -22.61
C LEU A 55 -4.58 22.20 -23.09
N LEU A 56 -3.91 21.95 -24.21
CA LEU A 56 -2.92 22.87 -24.81
C LEU A 56 -3.53 24.12 -25.47
N ASN A 57 -4.86 24.29 -25.43
CA ASN A 57 -5.52 25.48 -25.94
C ASN A 57 -6.72 25.84 -25.07
N THR A 58 -6.58 26.83 -24.18
CA THR A 58 -7.29 28.11 -24.24
C THR A 58 -7.34 28.83 -22.89
N SER A 59 -7.02 30.12 -22.95
CA SER A 59 -7.13 31.18 -21.92
C SER A 59 -8.55 31.46 -21.40
N LYS A 60 -9.50 30.53 -21.60
CA LYS A 60 -10.90 30.65 -21.17
C LYS A 60 -11.19 29.92 -19.86
N CYS A 61 -10.43 28.89 -19.50
CA CYS A 61 -10.59 28.19 -18.21
C CYS A 61 -10.14 29.04 -17.02
N GLU A 62 -9.11 29.86 -17.18
CA GLU A 62 -8.59 30.72 -16.09
C GLU A 62 -9.61 31.77 -15.64
N LYS A 63 -10.31 32.42 -16.59
CA LYS A 63 -11.30 33.48 -16.30
C LYS A 63 -12.62 32.96 -15.71
N PHE A 64 -12.92 31.68 -15.87
CA PHE A 64 -14.11 31.04 -15.28
C PHE A 64 -13.85 30.63 -13.82
N MET A 65 -12.65 30.15 -13.53
CA MET A 65 -12.20 29.79 -12.17
C MET A 65 -12.07 31.01 -11.26
N GLU A 66 -11.77 32.19 -11.82
CA GLU A 66 -11.56 33.44 -11.06
C GLU A 66 -12.86 34.06 -10.50
N LYS A 67 -14.03 33.73 -11.05
CA LYS A 67 -15.33 34.33 -10.67
C LYS A 67 -16.18 33.50 -9.70
N CYS A 68 -15.85 32.23 -9.48
CA CYS A 68 -16.70 31.29 -8.72
C CYS A 68 -16.39 31.20 -7.21
N PHE A 69 -15.60 32.11 -6.63
CA PHE A 69 -14.94 31.87 -5.34
C PHE A 69 -15.36 32.73 -4.14
N ILE A 70 -16.55 33.32 -4.14
CA ILE A 70 -17.01 34.13 -3.00
C ILE A 70 -18.18 33.43 -2.30
N ASN A 71 -17.97 33.10 -1.01
CA ASN A 71 -18.89 32.49 -0.01
C ASN A 71 -18.78 30.98 0.28
N LEU A 72 -17.61 30.52 0.74
CA LEU A 72 -17.44 29.29 1.56
C LEU A 72 -16.12 29.39 2.36
N GLU A 73 -15.95 30.46 3.15
CA GLU A 73 -14.65 30.99 3.63
C GLU A 73 -13.66 30.03 4.29
N ASN A 74 -14.05 28.85 4.78
CA ASN A 74 -13.10 27.89 5.35
C ASN A 74 -12.81 26.71 4.41
N LEU A 75 -13.79 26.21 3.65
CA LEU A 75 -13.62 25.04 2.76
C LEU A 75 -13.24 25.43 1.33
N ASN A 76 -13.69 26.61 0.86
CA ASN A 76 -13.26 27.20 -0.41
C ASN A 76 -11.79 27.61 -0.36
N THR A 77 -11.29 28.03 0.81
CA THR A 77 -9.88 28.38 1.03
C THR A 77 -9.00 27.13 0.98
N LEU A 78 -9.49 26.02 1.54
CA LEU A 78 -8.84 24.70 1.48
C LEU A 78 -8.86 24.10 0.06
N LEU A 79 -9.97 24.21 -0.66
CA LEU A 79 -10.09 23.79 -2.06
C LEU A 79 -9.31 24.70 -3.02
N GLN A 80 -9.23 26.01 -2.76
CA GLN A 80 -8.35 26.94 -3.48
C GLN A 80 -6.87 26.66 -3.23
N GLN A 81 -6.50 26.27 -2.02
CA GLN A 81 -5.15 25.81 -1.72
C GLN A 81 -4.84 24.45 -2.36
N PHE A 82 -5.82 23.56 -2.45
CA PHE A 82 -5.73 22.28 -3.17
C PHE A 82 -5.56 22.49 -4.68
N LEU A 83 -6.27 23.46 -5.26
CA LEU A 83 -6.23 23.81 -6.68
C LEU A 83 -5.05 24.73 -7.07
N LYS A 84 -4.45 25.46 -6.11
CA LYS A 84 -3.26 26.32 -6.33
C LYS A 84 -1.93 25.63 -6.08
N ASN A 85 -1.91 24.55 -5.31
CA ASN A 85 -0.69 23.79 -5.06
C ASN A 85 -0.55 22.65 -6.07
N GLU A 86 0.69 22.33 -6.41
CA GLU A 86 1.05 21.09 -7.08
C GLU A 86 0.25 19.94 -6.46
N THR A 87 -0.54 19.23 -7.27
CA THR A 87 -1.63 18.32 -6.88
C THR A 87 -1.31 17.34 -5.73
N VAL A 88 -0.03 16.99 -5.60
CA VAL A 88 0.53 16.13 -4.56
C VAL A 88 0.38 16.73 -3.15
N VAL A 89 0.67 18.02 -2.97
CA VAL A 89 0.58 18.73 -1.66
C VAL A 89 -0.85 18.75 -1.16
N GLY A 90 -1.79 19.00 -2.08
CA GLY A 90 -3.20 19.06 -1.77
C GLY A 90 -3.72 17.75 -1.21
N LEU A 91 -3.28 16.62 -1.78
CA LEU A 91 -3.72 15.29 -1.36
C LEU A 91 -3.14 14.88 -0.01
N ILE A 92 -1.87 15.17 0.26
CA ILE A 92 -1.27 14.88 1.58
C ILE A 92 -1.98 15.69 2.67
N LYS A 93 -2.21 16.99 2.44
CA LYS A 93 -2.98 17.82 3.38
C LYS A 93 -4.41 17.33 3.57
N PHE A 94 -5.06 16.91 2.48
CA PHE A 94 -6.40 16.35 2.55
C PHE A 94 -6.42 15.07 3.38
N LEU A 95 -5.44 14.17 3.19
CA LEU A 95 -5.30 12.97 4.00
C LEU A 95 -5.20 13.31 5.49
N SER A 96 -4.27 14.18 5.89
CA SER A 96 -4.11 14.62 7.29
C SER A 96 -5.39 15.21 7.88
N LEU A 97 -6.13 16.00 7.10
CA LEU A 97 -7.42 16.56 7.54
C LEU A 97 -8.51 15.49 7.67
N THR A 98 -8.56 14.52 6.76
CA THR A 98 -9.53 13.42 6.84
C THR A 98 -9.27 12.52 8.03
N MET A 99 -8.01 12.32 8.40
CA MET A 99 -7.63 11.62 9.63
C MET A 99 -8.17 12.35 10.86
N GLN A 100 -7.89 13.65 11.00
CA GLN A 100 -8.41 14.45 12.12
C GLN A 100 -9.95 14.41 12.21
N TYR A 101 -10.65 14.43 11.07
CA TYR A 101 -12.11 14.40 11.05
C TYR A 101 -12.71 13.03 11.38
N GLU A 102 -12.20 11.93 10.82
CA GLU A 102 -12.73 10.58 11.10
C GLU A 102 -12.46 10.16 12.56
N THR A 103 -11.32 10.53 13.15
CA THR A 103 -11.02 10.29 14.57
C THR A 103 -12.04 10.97 15.49
N ASN A 104 -12.50 12.17 15.16
CA ASN A 104 -13.52 12.89 15.93
C ASN A 104 -14.93 12.28 15.81
N VAL A 105 -15.26 11.57 14.73
CA VAL A 105 -16.58 10.95 14.52
C VAL A 105 -16.71 9.62 15.27
N ILE A 106 -15.61 8.89 15.46
CA ILE A 106 -15.58 7.61 16.19
C ILE A 106 -15.93 7.80 17.68
N GLU A 107 -15.64 8.97 18.27
CA GLU A 107 -16.06 9.29 19.65
C GLU A 107 -17.59 9.44 19.80
N PHE A 108 -18.31 9.82 18.74
CA PHE A 108 -19.76 10.05 18.78
C PHE A 108 -20.61 8.84 18.36
N GLY A 109 -19.99 7.80 17.79
CA GLY A 109 -20.69 6.71 17.09
C GLY A 109 -20.51 5.32 17.69
N LYS A 110 -20.61 5.13 19.02
CA LYS A 110 -20.47 3.80 19.64
C LYS A 110 -21.63 2.82 19.42
N ASN A 111 -22.70 3.21 18.73
CA ASN A 111 -23.86 2.34 18.54
C ASN A 111 -24.25 2.24 17.05
N ASN A 112 -24.04 1.05 16.51
CA ASN A 112 -24.73 0.42 15.38
C ASN A 112 -24.01 0.32 14.03
N VAL A 113 -23.95 -0.95 13.59
CA VAL A 113 -23.89 -1.51 12.23
C VAL A 113 -22.50 -1.68 11.60
N GLU A 114 -22.07 -2.94 11.62
CA GLU A 114 -21.23 -3.60 10.61
C GLU A 114 -21.79 -3.31 9.20
N SER A 115 -21.20 -2.34 8.52
CA SER A 115 -21.33 -2.24 7.07
C SER A 115 -19.99 -1.76 6.52
N GLU A 116 -19.55 -2.40 5.44
CA GLU A 116 -18.41 -2.00 4.61
C GLU A 116 -18.65 -0.58 4.07
N VAL A 117 -18.45 0.40 4.92
CA VAL A 117 -18.32 1.79 4.55
C VAL A 117 -16.94 1.89 3.91
N ILE A 118 -16.90 2.16 2.61
CA ILE A 118 -15.66 2.65 1.99
C ILE A 118 -15.38 4.01 2.66
N GLY A 119 -14.49 3.99 3.65
CA GLY A 119 -14.09 5.16 4.42
C GLY A 119 -13.37 6.17 3.54
N LEU A 120 -13.38 7.45 3.95
CA LEU A 120 -12.74 8.51 3.20
C LEU A 120 -11.22 8.31 3.21
N ILE A 121 -10.65 7.85 4.34
CA ILE A 121 -9.22 7.51 4.46
C ILE A 121 -8.79 6.48 3.40
N PRO A 122 -9.37 5.27 3.30
CA PRO A 122 -9.02 4.32 2.24
C PRO A 122 -9.14 4.88 0.82
N ALA A 123 -10.11 5.76 0.54
CA ALA A 123 -10.29 6.34 -0.78
C ALA A 123 -9.14 7.32 -1.11
N VAL A 124 -8.77 8.19 -0.17
CA VAL A 124 -7.66 9.14 -0.34
C VAL A 124 -6.33 8.40 -0.45
N LEU A 125 -6.09 7.40 0.39
CA LEU A 125 -4.88 6.58 0.31
C LEU A 125 -4.74 5.90 -1.06
N ARG A 126 -5.83 5.37 -1.63
CA ARG A 126 -5.78 4.79 -3.00
C ARG A 126 -5.39 5.84 -4.04
N SER A 127 -5.88 7.08 -3.93
CA SER A 127 -5.47 8.16 -4.83
C SER A 127 -3.98 8.50 -4.67
N VAL A 128 -3.46 8.52 -3.43
CA VAL A 128 -2.03 8.73 -3.16
C VAL A 128 -1.18 7.59 -3.75
N LEU A 129 -1.60 6.35 -3.55
CA LEU A 129 -0.94 5.17 -4.12
C LEU A 129 -0.92 5.20 -5.65
N LEU A 130 -2.04 5.52 -6.28
CA LEU A 130 -2.10 5.66 -7.74
C LEU A 130 -1.13 6.73 -8.25
N LEU A 131 -0.99 7.85 -7.52
CA LEU A 131 -0.06 8.91 -7.90
C LEU A 131 1.41 8.50 -7.75
N SER A 132 1.76 7.73 -6.71
CA SER A 132 3.14 7.24 -6.56
C SER A 132 3.54 6.25 -7.66
N GLU A 133 2.57 5.62 -8.32
CA GLU A 133 2.82 4.73 -9.46
C GLU A 133 2.92 5.45 -10.82
N VAL A 134 2.55 6.73 -10.90
CA VAL A 134 2.54 7.47 -12.18
C VAL A 134 3.95 7.74 -12.70
N SER A 135 4.86 8.21 -11.85
CA SER A 135 6.22 8.57 -12.24
C SER A 135 7.16 8.74 -11.04
N LEU A 136 8.46 8.64 -11.30
CA LEU A 136 9.51 8.95 -10.33
C LEU A 136 9.42 10.39 -9.81
N GLU A 137 9.03 11.35 -10.65
CA GLU A 137 8.81 12.75 -10.23
C GLU A 137 7.69 12.85 -9.18
N ALA A 138 6.60 12.09 -9.36
CA ALA A 138 5.50 12.05 -8.40
C ALA A 138 5.94 11.42 -7.07
N GLN A 139 6.74 10.35 -7.12
CA GLN A 139 7.33 9.73 -5.92
C GLN A 139 8.19 10.73 -5.15
N VAL A 140 9.15 11.39 -5.82
CA VAL A 140 10.04 12.39 -5.20
C VAL A 140 9.23 13.52 -4.57
N LYS A 141 8.19 14.02 -5.27
CA LYS A 141 7.28 15.04 -4.72
C LYS A 141 6.55 14.54 -3.48
N LEU A 142 5.98 13.34 -3.51
CA LEU A 142 5.27 12.75 -2.36
C LEU A 142 6.18 12.67 -1.13
N GLY A 143 7.41 12.18 -1.30
CA GLY A 143 8.39 12.14 -0.22
C GLY A 143 8.75 13.52 0.32
N ASN A 144 9.09 14.47 -0.56
CA ASN A 144 9.44 15.84 -0.19
C ASN A 144 8.30 16.59 0.53
N PHE A 145 7.05 16.22 0.25
CA PHE A 145 5.89 16.79 0.91
C PHE A 145 5.46 16.05 2.18
N GLY A 146 6.27 15.10 2.66
CA GLY A 146 6.06 14.45 3.95
C GLY A 146 4.93 13.43 3.96
N VAL A 147 4.75 12.67 2.86
CA VAL A 147 3.72 11.62 2.80
C VAL A 147 3.86 10.56 3.92
N PHE A 148 5.08 10.34 4.42
CA PHE A 148 5.35 9.33 5.45
C PHE A 148 4.70 9.66 6.80
N ASP A 149 4.61 10.94 7.19
CA ASP A 149 4.07 11.33 8.49
C ASP A 149 2.60 10.87 8.69
N PRO A 150 1.63 11.24 7.82
CA PRO A 150 0.26 10.78 7.97
C PRO A 150 0.13 9.26 7.73
N VAL A 151 0.95 8.68 6.85
CA VAL A 151 0.94 7.24 6.59
C VAL A 151 1.40 6.44 7.82
N PHE A 152 2.41 6.91 8.54
CA PHE A 152 2.90 6.27 9.76
C PHE A 152 1.98 6.49 10.95
N GLU A 153 1.31 7.65 11.03
CA GLU A 153 0.25 7.85 12.02
C GLU A 153 -0.89 6.83 11.83
N LEU A 154 -1.29 6.54 10.58
CA LEU A 154 -2.27 5.49 10.28
C LEU A 154 -1.77 4.07 10.58
N LEU A 155 -0.49 3.78 10.31
CA LEU A 155 0.10 2.47 10.60
C LEU A 155 0.26 2.22 12.10
N ASN A 156 0.53 3.27 12.88
CA ASN A 156 0.65 3.17 14.33
C ASN A 156 -0.70 3.16 15.06
N ASP A 157 -1.78 3.59 14.40
CA ASP A 157 -3.14 3.50 14.93
C ASP A 157 -3.71 2.09 14.83
N LYS A 158 -3.78 1.41 15.97
CA LYS A 158 -4.31 0.04 16.12
C LYS A 158 -5.82 -0.08 15.87
N THR A 159 -6.54 1.03 15.79
CA THR A 159 -7.99 1.05 15.53
C THR A 159 -8.33 1.01 14.05
N GLN A 160 -7.34 1.19 13.18
CA GLN A 160 -7.52 1.18 11.74
C GLN A 160 -7.83 -0.22 11.21
N THR A 161 -8.41 -0.25 10.01
CA THR A 161 -8.72 -1.51 9.32
C THR A 161 -7.49 -2.06 8.60
N SER A 162 -7.48 -3.39 8.39
CA SER A 162 -6.46 -4.06 7.59
C SER A 162 -6.29 -3.47 6.20
N GLU A 163 -7.38 -2.97 5.58
CA GLU A 163 -7.35 -2.28 4.29
C GLU A 163 -6.53 -0.98 4.34
N VAL A 164 -6.70 -0.18 5.39
CA VAL A 164 -5.94 1.06 5.61
C VAL A 164 -4.45 0.75 5.79
N TRP A 165 -4.11 -0.26 6.60
CA TRP A 165 -2.73 -0.68 6.79
C TRP A 165 -2.08 -1.16 5.49
N LYS A 166 -2.78 -2.00 4.71
CA LYS A 166 -2.28 -2.48 3.41
C LYS A 166 -1.97 -1.34 2.46
N ILE A 167 -2.93 -0.44 2.23
CA ILE A 167 -2.72 0.67 1.28
C ILE A 167 -1.58 1.57 1.78
N SER A 168 -1.49 1.82 3.08
CA SER A 168 -0.42 2.60 3.71
C SER A 168 0.96 1.97 3.47
N LEU A 169 1.11 0.66 3.68
CA LEU A 169 2.34 -0.09 3.39
C LEU A 169 2.70 -0.07 1.89
N LEU A 170 1.69 -0.19 1.01
CA LEU A 170 1.90 -0.12 -0.43
C LEU A 170 2.28 1.28 -0.91
N ILE A 171 1.78 2.35 -0.27
CA ILE A 171 2.26 3.72 -0.52
C ILE A 171 3.74 3.83 -0.16
N CYS A 172 4.14 3.35 1.03
CA CYS A 172 5.55 3.35 1.44
C CYS A 172 6.43 2.60 0.43
N SER A 173 6.00 1.42 0.00
CA SER A 173 6.68 0.66 -1.06
C SER A 173 6.78 1.49 -2.35
N SER A 174 5.65 1.93 -2.88
CA SER A 174 5.55 2.60 -4.18
C SER A 174 6.32 3.93 -4.22
N VAL A 175 6.30 4.71 -3.14
CA VAL A 175 7.04 5.97 -3.02
C VAL A 175 8.56 5.73 -2.93
N CYS A 176 9.01 4.64 -2.31
CA CYS A 176 10.44 4.33 -2.18
C CYS A 176 11.02 3.56 -3.37
N LYS A 177 10.17 2.87 -4.14
CA LYS A 177 10.57 2.01 -5.25
C LYS A 177 11.37 2.80 -6.28
N ASN A 178 12.65 2.44 -6.43
CA ASN A 178 13.61 3.11 -7.32
C ASN A 178 13.89 4.60 -6.98
N CYS A 179 13.59 5.06 -5.75
CA CYS A 179 13.86 6.43 -5.31
C CYS A 179 14.67 6.43 -4.02
N GLU A 180 15.99 6.66 -4.15
CA GLU A 180 16.93 6.57 -3.02
C GLU A 180 16.72 7.69 -1.99
N GLU A 181 16.36 8.89 -2.43
CA GLU A 181 16.03 10.01 -1.56
C GLU A 181 14.85 9.66 -0.64
N ASN A 182 13.82 9.01 -1.20
CA ASN A 182 12.66 8.61 -0.43
C ASN A 182 12.95 7.46 0.54
N LYS A 183 13.87 6.55 0.21
CA LYS A 183 14.34 5.54 1.18
C LYS A 183 15.01 6.20 2.39
N VAL A 184 15.80 7.25 2.17
CA VAL A 184 16.41 8.03 3.26
C VAL A 184 15.32 8.72 4.10
N LEU A 185 14.34 9.36 3.47
CA LEU A 185 13.22 9.99 4.17
C LEU A 185 12.39 8.98 4.98
N PHE A 186 12.10 7.81 4.41
CA PHE A 186 11.42 6.69 5.07
C PHE A 186 12.18 6.25 6.33
N GLY A 187 13.50 6.08 6.23
CA GLY A 187 14.36 5.71 7.36
C GLY A 187 14.37 6.77 8.47
N ASN A 188 14.49 8.06 8.09
CA ASN A 188 14.48 9.18 9.01
C ASN A 188 13.16 9.33 9.79
N ALA A 189 12.05 8.92 9.18
CA ALA A 189 10.72 8.92 9.80
C ALA A 189 10.43 7.63 10.60
N GLU A 190 11.47 6.89 11.03
CA GLU A 190 11.35 5.62 11.78
C GLU A 190 10.57 4.51 11.03
N GLY A 191 10.56 4.55 9.69
CA GLY A 191 9.82 3.59 8.88
C GLY A 191 10.23 2.14 9.08
N VAL A 192 11.52 1.88 9.33
CA VAL A 192 12.03 0.53 9.58
C VAL A 192 11.40 -0.07 10.85
N ASN A 193 11.36 0.68 11.95
CA ASN A 193 10.73 0.25 13.21
C ASN A 193 9.24 -0.04 13.00
N THR A 194 8.55 0.86 12.31
CA THR A 194 7.12 0.76 12.04
C THR A 194 6.82 -0.52 11.25
N VAL A 195 7.53 -0.78 10.14
CA VAL A 195 7.25 -1.91 9.26
C VAL A 195 7.59 -3.26 9.90
N ILE A 196 8.69 -3.36 10.66
CA ILE A 196 9.05 -4.60 11.37
C ILE A 196 7.93 -5.02 12.34
N SER A 197 7.27 -4.06 12.99
CA SER A 197 6.17 -4.39 13.92
C SER A 197 5.02 -5.16 13.26
N PHE A 198 4.83 -5.00 11.95
CA PHE A 198 3.81 -5.70 11.17
C PHE A 198 4.22 -7.10 10.71
N LEU A 199 5.50 -7.49 10.78
CA LEU A 199 5.92 -8.86 10.46
C LEU A 199 5.26 -9.90 11.39
N ASN A 200 4.85 -9.47 12.59
CA ASN A 200 4.12 -10.30 13.54
C ASN A 200 2.58 -10.17 13.45
N TYR A 201 2.04 -9.55 12.38
CA TYR A 201 0.61 -9.38 12.19
C TYR A 201 -0.14 -10.73 12.20
N LYS A 202 -1.27 -10.76 12.91
CA LYS A 202 -2.16 -11.92 13.04
C LYS A 202 -3.60 -11.50 12.80
N SER A 203 -4.33 -12.28 12.01
CA SER A 203 -5.76 -12.10 11.80
C SER A 203 -6.49 -13.44 11.88
N PRO A 204 -7.75 -13.48 12.37
CA PRO A 204 -8.58 -14.68 12.26
C PRO A 204 -8.86 -15.06 10.78
N ASP A 205 -8.80 -14.10 9.86
CA ASP A 205 -8.86 -14.37 8.42
C ASP A 205 -7.45 -14.55 7.85
N ILE A 206 -7.14 -15.78 7.44
CA ILE A 206 -5.85 -16.15 6.85
C ILE A 206 -5.57 -15.33 5.58
N LYS A 207 -6.59 -15.03 4.76
CA LYS A 207 -6.40 -14.27 3.52
C LYS A 207 -6.05 -12.81 3.82
N GLU A 208 -6.69 -12.24 4.83
CA GLU A 208 -6.36 -10.90 5.30
C GLU A 208 -4.93 -10.85 5.87
N GLU A 209 -4.58 -11.81 6.75
CA GLU A 209 -3.24 -11.92 7.31
C GLU A 209 -2.17 -11.99 6.21
N GLU A 210 -2.38 -12.84 5.21
CA GLU A 210 -1.47 -12.95 4.06
C GLU A 210 -1.40 -11.67 3.23
N SER A 211 -2.54 -11.02 2.98
CA SER A 211 -2.58 -9.80 2.19
C SER A 211 -1.84 -8.64 2.88
N VAL A 212 -1.96 -8.52 4.21
CA VAL A 212 -1.18 -7.57 5.00
C VAL A 212 0.30 -7.91 4.96
N LEU A 213 0.67 -9.17 5.25
CA LEU A 213 2.08 -9.60 5.27
C LEU A 213 2.78 -9.48 3.91
N LEU A 214 2.06 -9.70 2.80
CA LEU A 214 2.56 -9.41 1.45
C LEU A 214 2.88 -7.92 1.30
N SER A 215 1.98 -7.04 1.75
CA SER A 215 2.19 -5.59 1.69
C SER A 215 3.38 -5.13 2.55
N VAL A 216 3.57 -5.76 3.72
CA VAL A 216 4.74 -5.55 4.59
C VAL A 216 6.02 -5.96 3.88
N THR A 217 6.02 -7.15 3.28
CA THR A 217 7.20 -7.68 2.56
C THR A 217 7.56 -6.81 1.37
N GLU A 218 6.59 -6.38 0.57
CA GLU A 218 6.80 -5.48 -0.56
C GLU A 218 7.31 -4.10 -0.11
N CYS A 219 6.87 -3.61 1.06
CA CYS A 219 7.39 -2.39 1.68
C CYS A 219 8.85 -2.54 2.12
N ILE A 220 9.20 -3.65 2.79
CA ILE A 220 10.60 -3.96 3.15
C ILE A 220 11.45 -3.99 1.88
N TRP A 221 11.00 -4.72 0.87
CA TRP A 221 11.75 -4.91 -0.36
C TRP A 221 12.02 -3.58 -1.07
N SER A 222 11.02 -2.72 -1.18
CA SER A 222 11.17 -1.45 -1.91
C SER A 222 11.80 -0.32 -1.07
N ALA A 223 11.57 -0.26 0.25
CA ALA A 223 11.99 0.84 1.11
C ALA A 223 13.27 0.58 1.89
N ILE A 224 13.60 -0.68 2.17
CA ILE A 224 14.76 -1.08 2.98
C ILE A 224 15.89 -1.59 2.09
N CYS A 225 15.62 -2.57 1.23
CA CYS A 225 16.68 -3.17 0.41
C CYS A 225 17.35 -2.12 -0.51
N GLY A 226 18.67 -2.18 -0.60
CA GLY A 226 19.52 -1.27 -1.37
C GLY A 226 19.84 0.05 -0.66
N ASN A 227 19.28 0.34 0.52
CA ASN A 227 19.67 1.49 1.34
C ASN A 227 20.43 1.04 2.59
N HIS A 228 21.74 1.29 2.62
CA HIS A 228 22.63 0.79 3.68
C HIS A 228 22.17 1.13 5.11
N LYS A 229 21.64 2.35 5.35
CA LYS A 229 21.20 2.76 6.69
C LYS A 229 19.93 2.04 7.11
N ASN A 230 18.98 1.89 6.19
CA ASN A 230 17.74 1.17 6.46
C ASN A 230 18.01 -0.32 6.68
N GLU A 231 18.87 -0.94 5.86
CA GLU A 231 19.29 -2.34 6.02
C GLU A 231 19.99 -2.56 7.36
N GLU A 232 20.93 -1.69 7.73
CA GLU A 232 21.61 -1.78 9.03
C GLU A 232 20.63 -1.68 10.20
N SER A 233 19.69 -0.73 10.15
CA SER A 233 18.61 -0.62 11.14
C SER A 233 17.76 -1.90 11.18
N PHE A 234 17.39 -2.44 10.01
CA PHE A 234 16.58 -3.65 9.89
C PHE A 234 17.27 -4.86 10.52
N PHE A 235 18.59 -5.00 10.35
CA PHE A 235 19.36 -6.07 10.98
C PHE A 235 19.47 -5.90 12.50
N HIS A 236 19.70 -4.68 12.99
CA HIS A 236 19.75 -4.41 14.43
C HIS A 236 18.43 -4.74 15.13
N LEU A 237 17.31 -4.65 14.42
CA LEU A 237 15.98 -4.95 14.91
C LEU A 237 15.56 -6.41 14.72
N ASN A 238 16.50 -7.30 14.34
CA ASN A 238 16.26 -8.72 14.08
C ASN A 238 15.32 -9.02 12.90
N GLY A 239 15.11 -8.06 11.98
CA GLY A 239 14.16 -8.21 10.89
C GLY A 239 14.42 -9.42 9.97
N ILE A 240 15.69 -9.84 9.82
CA ILE A 240 16.04 -11.07 9.09
C ILE A 240 15.45 -12.32 9.76
N TYR A 241 15.57 -12.42 11.08
CA TYR A 241 15.03 -13.55 11.82
C TYR A 241 13.50 -13.58 11.74
N ASP A 242 12.84 -12.42 11.83
CA ASP A 242 11.39 -12.31 11.68
C ASP A 242 10.91 -12.74 10.28
N LEU A 243 11.63 -12.37 9.21
CA LEU A 243 11.34 -12.83 7.85
C LEU A 243 11.50 -14.35 7.69
N LEU A 244 12.54 -14.93 8.28
CA LEU A 244 12.77 -16.38 8.23
C LEU A 244 11.71 -17.15 9.02
N ASP A 245 11.26 -16.61 10.16
CA ASP A 245 10.15 -17.19 10.93
C ASP A 245 8.83 -17.15 10.16
N LEU A 246 8.58 -16.06 9.43
CA LEU A 246 7.44 -15.97 8.52
C LEU A 246 7.53 -16.98 7.37
N LEU A 247 8.72 -17.14 6.78
CA LEU A 247 8.95 -18.09 5.70
C LEU A 247 8.53 -19.51 6.13
N GLU A 248 8.82 -19.90 7.37
CA GLU A 248 8.51 -21.21 7.91
C GLU A 248 6.99 -21.52 7.97
N ILE A 249 6.16 -20.53 8.28
CA ILE A 249 4.77 -20.73 8.71
C ILE A 249 3.76 -20.53 7.56
N LYS A 250 4.13 -19.78 6.52
CA LYS A 250 3.15 -19.18 5.58
C LYS A 250 2.86 -20.02 4.34
N THR A 251 1.91 -19.62 3.51
CA THR A 251 1.54 -20.33 2.26
C THR A 251 2.59 -20.19 1.16
N SER A 252 2.45 -20.97 0.09
CA SER A 252 3.38 -20.98 -1.05
C SER A 252 3.59 -19.60 -1.68
N ASP A 253 2.53 -18.79 -1.81
CA ASP A 253 2.59 -17.53 -2.54
C ASP A 253 3.34 -16.46 -1.75
N LEU A 254 3.02 -16.33 -0.45
CA LEU A 254 3.78 -15.47 0.45
C LEU A 254 5.22 -15.97 0.63
N ARG A 255 5.46 -17.29 0.68
CA ARG A 255 6.82 -17.84 0.75
C ARG A 255 7.68 -17.43 -0.44
N LYS A 256 7.15 -17.49 -1.67
CA LYS A 256 7.88 -17.08 -2.87
C LYS A 256 8.29 -15.61 -2.79
N HIS A 257 7.37 -14.76 -2.34
CA HIS A 257 7.64 -13.33 -2.20
C HIS A 257 8.67 -13.02 -1.09
N LEU A 258 8.58 -13.70 0.06
CA LEU A 258 9.56 -13.63 1.15
C LEU A 258 10.96 -14.10 0.69
N LEU A 259 11.04 -15.20 -0.07
CA LEU A 259 12.31 -15.70 -0.60
C LEU A 259 12.98 -14.69 -1.54
N SER A 260 12.20 -14.03 -2.40
CA SER A 260 12.76 -12.98 -3.27
C SER A 260 13.29 -11.80 -2.48
N CYS A 261 12.55 -11.33 -1.48
CA CYS A 261 13.01 -10.25 -0.60
C CYS A 261 14.28 -10.66 0.19
N LEU A 262 14.33 -11.89 0.70
CA LEU A 262 15.50 -12.42 1.41
C LEU A 262 16.71 -12.56 0.49
N LEU A 263 16.51 -12.94 -0.77
CA LEU A 263 17.57 -13.07 -1.76
C LEU A 263 18.29 -11.72 -1.96
N ASP A 264 17.54 -10.64 -2.15
CA ASP A 264 18.14 -9.32 -2.31
C ASP A 264 18.86 -8.86 -1.03
N LEU A 265 18.32 -9.18 0.15
CA LEU A 265 19.02 -8.91 1.43
C LEU A 265 20.32 -9.73 1.59
N THR A 266 20.45 -10.86 0.89
CA THR A 266 21.68 -11.70 0.94
C THR A 266 22.83 -11.14 0.10
N GLU A 267 22.60 -10.12 -0.72
CA GLU A 267 23.69 -9.39 -1.40
C GLU A 267 24.65 -8.75 -0.39
N ILE A 268 24.20 -8.54 0.85
CA ILE A 268 25.02 -8.03 1.95
C ILE A 268 25.71 -9.20 2.66
N PRO A 269 27.06 -9.24 2.71
CA PRO A 269 27.79 -10.39 3.26
C PRO A 269 27.44 -10.78 4.70
N LYS A 270 27.08 -9.81 5.56
CA LYS A 270 26.70 -10.08 6.96
C LYS A 270 25.38 -10.85 7.07
N THR A 271 24.48 -10.69 6.10
CA THR A 271 23.16 -11.36 6.10
C THR A 271 23.31 -12.87 6.03
N SER A 272 24.30 -13.38 5.28
CA SER A 272 24.56 -14.82 5.18
C SER A 272 24.85 -15.45 6.54
N PHE A 273 25.61 -14.78 7.41
CA PHE A 273 25.89 -15.28 8.75
C PHE A 273 24.62 -15.36 9.60
N MET A 274 23.80 -14.31 9.61
CA MET A 274 22.52 -14.30 10.35
C MET A 274 21.57 -15.39 9.85
N ILE A 275 21.47 -15.57 8.54
CA ILE A 275 20.64 -16.62 7.92
C ILE A 275 21.12 -18.02 8.34
N MET A 276 22.43 -18.26 8.39
CA MET A 276 23.00 -19.55 8.81
C MET A 276 22.86 -19.81 10.33
N GLU A 277 22.76 -18.76 11.14
CA GLU A 277 22.52 -18.87 12.58
C GLU A 277 21.04 -19.17 12.91
N TRP A 278 20.12 -18.81 12.01
CA TRP A 278 18.70 -19.08 12.22
C TRP A 278 18.41 -20.57 12.40
N ARG A 279 17.46 -20.86 13.29
CA ARG A 279 16.96 -22.20 13.56
C ARG A 279 15.45 -22.17 13.51
N ARG A 280 14.89 -23.24 12.94
CA ARG A 280 13.44 -23.42 12.83
C ARG A 280 12.75 -23.31 14.19
N LYS A 281 11.58 -22.70 14.22
CA LYS A 281 10.72 -22.61 15.40
C LYS A 281 9.71 -23.76 15.48
N THR A 282 9.49 -24.50 14.40
CA THR A 282 8.57 -25.65 14.41
C THR A 282 9.03 -26.72 15.41
N LYS A 283 8.11 -27.11 16.30
CA LYS A 283 8.35 -28.14 17.32
C LYS A 283 8.84 -29.44 16.68
N GLY A 284 9.97 -29.97 17.18
CA GLY A 284 10.60 -31.19 16.65
C GLY A 284 11.60 -30.95 15.51
N LYS A 285 11.66 -29.74 14.94
CA LYS A 285 12.62 -29.36 13.89
C LYS A 285 13.60 -28.27 14.32
N THR A 286 13.65 -27.92 15.61
CA THR A 286 14.43 -26.81 16.15
C THR A 286 15.96 -26.94 16.03
N HIS A 287 16.46 -28.13 15.70
CA HIS A 287 17.87 -28.37 15.41
C HIS A 287 18.24 -28.11 13.94
N GLN A 288 17.24 -27.93 13.07
CA GLN A 288 17.44 -27.73 11.64
C GLN A 288 17.65 -26.23 11.35
N GLY A 289 18.70 -25.93 10.59
CA GLY A 289 18.96 -24.59 10.07
C GLY A 289 18.22 -24.32 8.76
N ILE A 290 18.54 -23.17 8.17
CA ILE A 290 17.97 -22.72 6.89
C ILE A 290 18.28 -23.69 5.75
N GLU A 291 19.46 -24.31 5.73
CA GLU A 291 19.88 -25.24 4.68
C GLU A 291 18.96 -26.45 4.58
N HIS A 292 18.58 -27.03 5.72
CA HIS A 292 17.63 -28.13 5.79
C HIS A 292 16.25 -27.69 5.30
N TYR A 293 15.84 -26.47 5.66
CA TYR A 293 14.53 -25.96 5.32
C TYR A 293 14.41 -25.60 3.82
N LEU A 294 15.44 -25.01 3.22
CA LEU A 294 15.47 -24.72 1.78
C LEU A 294 15.43 -26.01 0.94
N ILE A 295 16.12 -27.07 1.38
CA ILE A 295 16.03 -28.39 0.72
C ILE A 295 14.60 -28.96 0.85
N GLU A 296 13.96 -28.82 2.01
CA GLU A 296 12.56 -29.25 2.19
C GLU A 296 11.61 -28.47 1.28
N LEU A 297 11.79 -27.14 1.17
CA LEU A 297 11.00 -26.29 0.27
C LEU A 297 11.21 -26.67 -1.20
N TRP A 298 12.46 -26.89 -1.61
CA TRP A 298 12.79 -27.34 -2.96
C TRP A 298 12.09 -28.66 -3.30
N ASN A 299 12.23 -29.67 -2.44
CA ASN A 299 11.60 -30.98 -2.63
C ASN A 299 10.06 -30.87 -2.67
N PHE A 300 9.49 -29.97 -1.88
CA PHE A 300 8.04 -29.71 -1.90
C PHE A 300 7.60 -29.12 -3.24
N GLU A 301 8.31 -28.13 -3.77
CA GLU A 301 8.00 -27.50 -5.07
C GLU A 301 8.20 -28.47 -6.24
N GLU A 302 9.29 -29.27 -6.25
CA GLU A 302 9.49 -30.28 -7.29
C GLU A 302 8.35 -31.31 -7.34
N LYS A 303 7.88 -31.74 -6.16
CA LYS A 303 6.73 -32.63 -6.05
C LYS A 303 5.45 -31.95 -6.51
N HIS A 304 5.27 -30.67 -6.19
CA HIS A 304 4.10 -29.89 -6.59
C HIS A 304 4.00 -29.72 -8.11
N ILE A 305 5.14 -29.53 -8.78
CA ILE A 305 5.26 -29.41 -10.24
C ILE A 305 5.33 -30.79 -10.92
N GLU A 306 5.31 -31.90 -10.16
CA GLU A 306 5.38 -33.28 -10.65
C GLU A 306 6.64 -33.57 -11.50
N ILE A 307 7.79 -33.04 -11.08
CA ILE A 307 9.08 -33.30 -11.71
C ILE A 307 9.47 -34.76 -11.44
N SER A 308 9.92 -35.46 -12.48
CA SER A 308 10.47 -36.81 -12.32
C SER A 308 11.85 -36.74 -11.66
N GLN A 309 11.93 -37.03 -10.36
CA GLN A 309 13.21 -37.21 -9.67
C GLN A 309 13.90 -38.50 -10.13
N GLY A 310 15.19 -38.43 -10.43
CA GLY A 310 16.04 -39.58 -10.68
C GLY A 310 16.53 -40.22 -9.40
N ASP A 311 17.31 -41.28 -9.54
CA ASP A 311 17.95 -41.94 -8.39
C ASP A 311 18.77 -40.92 -7.60
N HIS A 312 18.65 -40.96 -6.26
CA HIS A 312 19.36 -40.07 -5.33
C HIS A 312 19.10 -38.56 -5.54
N GLY A 313 17.97 -38.17 -6.15
CA GLY A 313 17.63 -36.75 -6.34
C GLY A 313 18.32 -36.09 -7.54
N VAL A 314 18.85 -36.89 -8.47
CA VAL A 314 19.43 -36.37 -9.72
C VAL A 314 18.33 -35.94 -10.69
N LEU A 315 18.56 -34.88 -11.44
CA LEU A 315 17.66 -34.42 -12.50
C LEU A 315 17.61 -35.44 -13.65
N ASN A 316 16.43 -35.96 -13.97
CA ASN A 316 16.25 -36.88 -15.10
C ASN A 316 16.29 -36.17 -16.47
N ASN A 317 15.90 -34.88 -16.53
CA ASN A 317 15.86 -34.11 -17.77
C ASN A 317 16.81 -32.92 -17.69
N PHE A 318 17.97 -33.03 -18.34
CA PHE A 318 18.96 -31.95 -18.38
C PHE A 318 18.59 -30.80 -19.32
N TYR A 319 17.72 -31.04 -20.31
CA TYR A 319 17.32 -30.03 -21.30
C TYR A 319 16.17 -29.17 -20.81
N SER A 320 15.30 -29.72 -19.97
CA SER A 320 14.18 -29.01 -19.38
C SER A 320 13.87 -29.54 -17.97
N PRO A 321 14.73 -29.20 -17.00
CA PRO A 321 14.72 -29.81 -15.67
C PRO A 321 13.46 -29.51 -14.86
N LEU A 322 12.74 -28.45 -15.21
CA LEU A 322 11.52 -28.00 -14.52
C LEU A 322 10.23 -28.38 -15.26
N ILE A 323 10.29 -29.18 -16.33
CA ILE A 323 9.08 -29.65 -17.02
C ILE A 323 8.47 -30.80 -16.21
N GLY A 324 7.36 -30.48 -15.55
CA GLY A 324 6.47 -31.44 -14.90
C GLY A 324 5.78 -32.38 -15.88
N LYS A 325 5.37 -33.56 -15.41
CA LYS A 325 4.66 -34.56 -16.23
C LYS A 325 3.38 -34.02 -16.90
N ASN A 326 2.71 -33.03 -16.31
CA ASN A 326 1.49 -32.42 -16.86
C ASN A 326 1.72 -31.37 -17.96
N ASN A 327 2.95 -30.90 -18.17
CA ASN A 327 3.25 -29.90 -19.22
C ASN A 327 3.55 -30.52 -20.59
N ASN A 328 3.53 -31.85 -20.71
CA ASN A 328 3.71 -32.59 -21.97
C ASN A 328 2.40 -32.79 -22.76
N LYS A 329 1.34 -32.03 -22.45
CA LYS A 329 0.08 -31.98 -23.20
C LYS A 329 -0.15 -30.59 -23.77
N VAL A 330 0.64 -30.20 -24.78
CA VAL A 330 0.27 -29.17 -25.76
C VAL A 330 0.65 -29.68 -27.14
#